data_AF-L7C8B4-F1
#
_entry.id   AF-L7C8B4-F1
#
_cell.length_a   1.000
_cell.length_b   1.000
_cell.length_c   1.000
_cell.angle_alpha   90.00
_cell.angle_beta   90.00
_cell.angle_gamma   90.00
#
_symmetry.space_group_name_H-M   'P 1'
#
loop_
_entity.id
_entity.type
_entity.pdbx_description
1 polymer ?
#
loop_
_entity_poly.entity_id
_entity_poly.type
_entity_poly.pdbx_seq_one_letter_code
_entity_poly.pdbx_strand_id
1 'polypeptide(L)' 'MLESVVPIFLTVSAILTYLLQLWTGFAVAGLLGDNALIDRRTAPGPYWFMMAFQTLVLIGMPILIALAG' A
#
# COMPACT_ATOMS: atom_id res chain seq x y z
N MET A 1 9.23 -10.46 22.95
CA MET A 1 8.01 -9.61 22.94
C MET A 1 8.00 -8.61 21.78
N LEU A 2 9.09 -7.86 21.52
CA LEU A 2 9.13 -6.87 20.43
C LEU A 2 8.92 -7.50 19.03
N GLU A 3 9.57 -8.63 18.76
CA GLU A 3 9.45 -9.34 17.46
C GLU A 3 8.02 -9.77 17.12
N SER A 4 7.19 -10.03 18.14
CA SER A 4 5.80 -10.44 17.97
C SER A 4 4.87 -9.29 17.59
N VAL A 5 5.23 -8.04 17.95
CA VAL A 5 4.40 -6.85 17.69
C VAL A 5 4.82 -6.08 16.44
N VAL A 6 6.08 -6.22 16.00
CA VAL A 6 6.57 -5.56 14.77
C VAL A 6 5.67 -5.82 13.55
N PRO A 7 5.24 -7.07 13.25
CA PRO A 7 4.36 -7.33 12.11
C PRO A 7 3.00 -6.62 12.22
N ILE A 8 2.47 -6.51 13.44
CA ILE A 8 1.20 -5.82 13.72
C ILE A 8 1.35 -4.33 13.40
N PHE A 9 2.40 -3.68 13.91
CA PHE A 9 2.66 -2.27 13.65
C PHE A 9 2.85 -2.00 12.16
N LEU A 10 3.64 -2.83 11.45
CA LEU A 10 3.83 -2.70 10.01
C LEU A 10 2.50 -2.83 9.24
N THR A 11 1.66 -3.78 9.63
CA THR A 11 0.35 -4.00 9.00
C THR A 11 -0.58 -2.80 9.22
N VAL A 12 -0.67 -2.31 10.46
CA VAL A 12 -1.48 -1.13 10.80
C VAL A 12 -0.98 0.11 10.07
N SER A 13 0.33 0.34 10.06
CA SER A 13 0.94 1.45 9.33
C SER A 13 0.63 1.37 7.84
N ALA A 14 0.77 0.20 7.22
CA ALA A 14 0.47 0.02 5.79
C ALA A 14 -1.01 0.31 5.47
N ILE A 15 -1.95 -0.17 6.30
CA ILE A 15 -3.39 0.11 6.13
C ILE A 15 -3.67 1.62 6.27
N LEU A 16 -3.12 2.28 7.29
CA LEU A 16 -3.32 3.71 7.50
C LEU A 16 -2.73 4.53 6.35
N THR A 17 -1.54 4.16 5.86
CA THR A 17 -0.92 4.81 4.69
C THR A 17 -1.79 4.61 3.45
N TYR A 18 -2.35 3.42 3.22
CA TYR A 18 -3.25 3.16 2.11
C TYR A 18 -4.52 4.04 2.17
N LEU A 19 -5.15 4.15 3.35
CA LEU A 19 -6.30 5.02 3.57
C LEU A 19 -5.97 6.50 3.37
N LEU A 20 -4.80 6.95 3.83
CA LEU A 20 -4.33 8.32 3.59
C LEU A 20 -4.10 8.59 2.10
N GLN A 21 -3.55 7.64 1.35
CA GLN A 21 -3.37 7.77 -0.10
C GLN A 21 -4.72 7.92 -0.82
N LEU A 22 -5.72 7.09 -0.45
CA LEU A 22 -7.09 7.21 -0.96
C LEU A 22 -7.74 8.57 -0.65
N TRP A 23 -7.59 9.04 0.59
CA TRP A 23 -8.15 10.31 1.04
C TRP A 23 -7.51 11.49 0.31
N THR A 24 -6.19 11.54 0.31
CA THR A 24 -5.44 12.70 -0.18
C THR A 24 -5.34 12.72 -1.70
N GLY A 25 -5.47 11.55 -2.34
CA GLY A 25 -5.28 11.41 -3.78
C GLY A 25 -3.81 11.41 -4.19
N PHE A 26 -2.88 11.17 -3.27
CA PHE A 26 -1.47 10.94 -3.58
C PHE A 26 -1.16 9.46 -3.42
N ALA A 27 -0.45 8.86 -4.37
CA ALA A 27 0.08 7.51 -4.26
C ALA A 27 1.61 7.55 -4.16
N VAL A 28 2.18 6.75 -3.27
CA VAL A 28 3.63 6.59 -3.14
C VAL A 28 4.07 5.49 -4.11
N ALA A 29 4.83 5.86 -5.14
CA ALA A 29 5.38 4.93 -6.11
C ALA A 29 6.91 5.08 -6.14
N GLY A 30 7.58 4.67 -5.07
CA GLY A 30 9.04 4.68 -4.98
C GLY A 30 9.52 3.46 -4.20
N LEU A 31 10.49 2.72 -4.76
CA LEU A 31 10.98 1.48 -4.16
C LEU A 31 12.17 1.71 -3.21
N LEU A 32 12.88 2.84 -3.32
CA LEU A 32 14.12 3.11 -2.56
C LEU A 32 14.43 4.62 -2.45
N GLY A 33 13.56 5.41 -1.81
CA GLY A 33 13.88 6.82 -1.47
C GLY A 33 13.75 7.85 -2.59
N ASP A 34 13.72 7.43 -3.86
CA ASP A 34 13.20 8.24 -4.96
C ASP A 34 11.66 8.22 -4.89
N ASN A 35 11.12 9.02 -3.96
CA ASN A 35 9.68 9.11 -3.75
C ASN A 35 9.02 9.85 -4.93
N ALA A 36 8.65 9.12 -5.98
CA ALA A 36 7.69 9.64 -6.95
C ALA A 36 6.32 9.62 -6.28
N LEU A 37 5.94 10.76 -5.68
CA LEU A 37 4.57 11.02 -5.27
C LEU A 37 3.73 11.22 -6.54
N ILE A 38 2.79 10.32 -6.78
CA ILE A 38 1.85 10.42 -7.90
C ILE A 38 0.59 11.13 -7.40
N ASP A 39 0.34 12.33 -7.91
CA ASP A 39 -0.92 13.04 -7.68
C ASP A 39 -2.01 12.56 -8.65
N ARG A 40 -3.15 12.13 -8.11
CA ARG A 40 -4.34 11.73 -8.87
C ARG A 40 -4.82 12.81 -9.85
N ARG A 41 -4.61 14.09 -9.54
CA ARG A 41 -5.04 15.22 -10.38
C ARG A 41 -4.19 15.37 -11.64
N THR A 42 -2.90 15.06 -11.54
CA THR A 42 -1.95 15.21 -12.65
C THR A 42 -1.79 13.91 -13.45
N ALA A 43 -1.85 12.78 -12.77
CA ALA A 43 -1.63 11.45 -13.35
C ALA A 43 -2.65 10.43 -12.79
N PRO A 44 -3.94 10.53 -13.18
CA PRO A 44 -4.99 9.67 -12.64
C PRO A 44 -4.78 8.19 -12.96
N GLY A 45 -4.31 7.87 -14.17
CA GLY A 45 -4.02 6.48 -14.58
C GLY A 45 -2.94 5.82 -13.71
N PRO A 46 -1.72 6.40 -13.65
CA PRO A 46 -0.65 5.90 -12.79
C PRO A 46 -1.05 5.83 -11.30
N TYR A 47 -1.83 6.79 -10.81
CA TYR A 47 -2.35 6.76 -9.45
C TYR A 47 -3.22 5.51 -9.21
N TRP A 48 -4.23 5.27 -10.05
CA TRP A 48 -5.12 4.13 -9.87
C TRP A 48 -4.42 2.79 -10.07
N PHE A 49 -3.45 2.71 -10.99
CA PHE A 49 -2.59 1.54 -11.13
C PHE A 49 -1.85 1.22 -9.82
N MET A 50 -1.24 2.24 -9.20
CA MET A 50 -0.52 2.04 -7.93
C MET A 50 -1.46 1.61 -6.80
N MET A 51 -2.64 2.22 -6.71
CA MET A 51 -3.64 1.82 -5.70
C MET A 51 -4.14 0.39 -5.89
N ALA A 52 -4.37 -0.03 -7.14
CA ALA A 52 -4.75 -1.41 -7.45
C ALA A 52 -3.64 -2.40 -7.11
N PHE A 53 -2.39 -2.07 -7.44
CA PHE A 53 -1.22 -2.88 -7.08
C PHE A 53 -1.07 -3.02 -5.55
N GLN A 54 -1.14 -1.90 -4.82
CA GLN A 54 -1.10 -1.91 -3.35
C GLN A 54 -2.25 -2.74 -2.76
N THR A 55 -3.45 -2.68 -3.32
CA THR A 55 -4.59 -3.52 -2.91
C THR A 55 -4.30 -5.00 -3.12
N LEU A 56 -3.70 -5.36 -4.24
CA LEU A 56 -3.32 -6.74 -4.53
C LEU A 56 -2.27 -7.25 -3.53
N VAL A 57 -1.32 -6.41 -3.11
CA VAL A 57 -0.33 -6.79 -2.09
C VAL A 57 -0.96 -6.85 -0.68
N LEU A 58 -1.78 -5.87 -0.30
CA LEU A 58 -2.38 -5.78 1.03
C LEU A 58 -3.49 -6.81 1.27
N ILE A 59 -4.25 -7.17 0.23
CA ILE A 59 -5.45 -8.02 0.34
C ILE A 59 -5.30 -9.27 -0.52
N GLY A 60 -4.94 -9.11 -1.79
CA GLY A 60 -4.84 -10.23 -2.74
C GLY A 60 -3.83 -11.30 -2.28
N MET A 61 -2.61 -10.89 -1.92
CA MET A 61 -1.56 -11.81 -1.49
C MET A 61 -1.93 -12.55 -0.20
N PRO A 62 -2.39 -11.90 0.89
CA PRO A 62 -2.87 -12.62 2.07
C PRO A 62 -4.00 -13.61 1.78
N ILE A 63 -4.96 -13.26 0.91
CA ILE A 63 -6.03 -14.18 0.51
C ILE A 63 -5.43 -15.38 -0.24
N LEU A 64 -4.54 -15.15 -1.22
CA LEU A 64 -3.91 -16.23 -1.96
C LEU A 64 -3.09 -17.15 -1.06
N ILE A 65 -2.34 -16.60 -0.10
CA ILE A 65 -1.59 -17.38 0.90
C ILE A 65 -2.56 -18.21 1.76
N ALA A 66 -3.62 -17.58 2.28
CA ALA A 66 -4.61 -18.28 3.11
C ALA A 66 -5.34 -19.41 2.35
N LEU A 67 -5.52 -19.27 1.03
CA LEU A 67 -6.10 -20.30 0.17
C LEU A 67 -5.08 -21.38 -0.24
N ALA A 68 -3.78 -21.06 -0.25
CA ALA A 68 -2.71 -21.98 -0.63
C ALA A 68 -2.32 -22.97 0.48
N GLY A 69 -2.58 -22.63 1.75
CA GLY A 69 -2.32 -23.48 2.92
C GLY A 69 -1.09 -23.06 3.72
#